data_AF-A0A0A1NPT1-F1
#
_entry.id   AF-A0A0A1NPT1-F1
#
_cell.length_a   1.000
_cell.length_b   1.000
_cell.length_c   1.000
_cell.angle_alpha   90.00
_cell.angle_beta   90.00
_cell.angle_gamma   90.00
#
_symmetry.space_group_name_H-M   'P 1'
#
loop_
_entity.id
_entity.type
_entity.pdbx_description
1 polymer ?
#
loop_
_entity_poly.entity_id
_entity_poly.type
_entity_poly.pdbx_seq_one_letter_code
_entity_poly.pdbx_strand_id
1 'polypeptide(L)'
;MSTKTRRIQKPFLSTINKILSIRNKISLALRFDDSRSLVRILPLSKQPQPVTNSLAVAHTAIPHCKYTIDLRALKGKELQRAVQKLVTTLFPELVATHTFNLTRVSGAMTNAVYFVNVGSYRMLLRIYGIGCEQILDRDKELSWLSRLSQLSIGPRLLGTFGNGRFEEYLESTTLTRDDLRDPHTSAQIASRLYQLHSIVDTFPPSDNETLEVWQHIDKWYNSLESEIFPILNMDPGWAKEIEQKLNLAELHKDIESCKRILNQLSTPTVFAHNDTQYGNILRTNETNELVVIDFEYAGYNPRGYDIANHFCEWMYNYHGDEPAKMHLEDYPTVEEQMRFLTAYDQQHAVELLEEVELWKMACHLFWGLWGLVQASQSEIEFDYFGYAMQRFDMFKQELAKNIL
;
A
#
# COMPACT_ATOMS: atom_id res chain seq x y z
N MET A 1 -30.21 35.03 22.21
CA MET A 1 -29.18 34.55 23.16
C MET A 1 -29.78 33.48 24.06
N SER A 2 -29.42 32.22 23.86
CA SER A 2 -29.22 31.22 24.93
C SER A 2 -28.71 29.94 24.27
N THR A 3 -27.46 29.63 24.58
CA THR A 3 -26.60 28.57 24.08
C THR A 3 -27.12 27.19 24.51
N LYS A 4 -27.52 26.36 23.53
CA LYS A 4 -27.68 24.91 23.77
C LYS A 4 -26.31 24.25 23.72
N THR A 5 -25.74 23.99 24.90
CA THR A 5 -24.58 23.13 25.10
C THR A 5 -24.90 21.74 24.54
N ARG A 6 -24.26 21.35 23.41
CA ARG A 6 -24.35 20.00 22.86
C ARG A 6 -23.78 19.02 23.90
N ARG A 7 -24.65 18.19 24.48
CA ARG A 7 -24.25 17.04 25.30
C ARG A 7 -23.42 16.10 24.43
N ILE A 8 -22.13 16.01 24.73
CA ILE A 8 -21.25 14.93 24.25
C ILE A 8 -21.89 13.61 24.70
N GLN A 9 -22.17 12.71 23.76
CA GLN A 9 -22.89 11.47 24.01
C GLN A 9 -22.03 10.49 24.83
N LYS A 10 -22.63 9.88 25.87
CA LYS A 10 -22.01 8.97 26.85
C LYS A 10 -21.11 7.83 26.32
N PRO A 11 -21.30 7.26 25.13
CA PRO A 11 -20.38 6.23 24.59
C PRO A 11 -19.04 6.76 24.07
N PHE A 12 -18.99 8.01 23.58
CA PHE A 12 -17.74 8.70 23.22
C PHE A 12 -16.83 8.84 24.46
N LEU A 13 -17.44 9.08 25.63
CA LEU A 13 -16.76 9.05 26.92
C LEU A 13 -16.22 7.66 27.30
N SER A 14 -16.78 6.55 26.82
CA SER A 14 -16.31 5.20 27.19
C SER A 14 -15.03 4.80 26.43
N THR A 15 -14.98 5.14 25.14
CA THR A 15 -13.77 4.98 24.31
C THR A 15 -12.71 5.97 24.76
N ILE A 16 -13.08 7.24 25.01
CA ILE A 16 -12.19 8.23 25.64
C ILE A 16 -11.74 7.77 27.03
N ASN A 17 -12.57 7.14 27.86
CA ASN A 17 -12.13 6.67 29.18
C ASN A 17 -11.19 5.45 29.09
N LYS A 18 -11.37 4.58 28.09
CA LYS A 18 -10.39 3.52 27.77
C LYS A 18 -9.09 4.13 27.26
N ILE A 19 -9.15 5.13 26.39
CA ILE A 19 -7.98 5.84 25.86
C ILE A 19 -7.30 6.69 26.94
N LEU A 20 -8.04 7.32 27.85
CA LEU A 20 -7.50 8.06 29.01
C LEU A 20 -6.88 7.10 30.04
N SER A 21 -7.47 5.92 30.22
CA SER A 21 -6.88 4.83 31.01
C SER A 21 -5.56 4.34 30.39
N ILE A 22 -5.52 4.20 29.06
CA ILE A 22 -4.32 3.88 28.28
C ILE A 22 -3.30 5.04 28.36
N ARG A 23 -3.72 6.29 28.20
CA ARG A 23 -2.90 7.52 28.34
C ARG A 23 -2.28 7.64 29.73
N ASN A 24 -3.02 7.30 30.79
CA ASN A 24 -2.50 7.29 32.16
C ASN A 24 -1.51 6.15 32.38
N LYS A 25 -1.71 4.97 31.77
CA LYS A 25 -0.75 3.86 31.81
C LYS A 25 0.52 4.18 30.99
N ILE A 26 0.37 4.80 29.83
CA ILE A 26 1.46 5.23 28.94
C ILE A 26 2.26 6.39 29.57
N SER A 27 1.59 7.37 30.19
CA SER A 27 2.27 8.46 30.91
C SER A 27 3.08 7.96 32.12
N LEU A 28 2.71 6.80 32.68
CA LEU A 28 3.51 6.11 33.69
C LEU A 28 4.71 5.35 33.09
N ALA A 29 4.54 4.73 31.91
CA ALA A 29 5.58 3.97 31.22
C ALA A 29 6.65 4.86 30.58
N LEU A 30 6.26 6.01 30.01
CA LEU A 30 7.17 7.00 29.40
C LEU A 30 8.03 7.76 30.43
N ARG A 31 7.84 7.55 31.74
CA ARG A 31 8.73 8.10 32.79
C ARG A 31 10.01 7.26 32.99
N PHE A 32 10.19 6.18 32.25
CA PHE A 32 11.32 5.27 32.37
C PHE A 32 12.03 5.01 31.03
N ASP A 33 12.38 6.04 30.26
CA ASP A 33 13.52 5.91 29.33
C ASP A 33 14.06 7.28 28.88
N ASP A 34 14.86 7.92 29.75
CA ASP A 34 15.52 9.21 29.44
C ASP A 34 16.92 9.01 28.83
N SER A 35 17.18 7.83 28.22
CA SER A 35 18.51 7.51 27.72
C SER A 35 18.50 6.62 26.46
N ARG A 36 18.31 7.21 25.27
CA ARG A 36 19.04 6.85 24.03
C ARG A 36 18.68 7.70 22.80
N SER A 37 19.74 8.21 22.17
CA SER A 37 19.92 8.56 20.74
C SER A 37 18.74 9.16 19.98
N LEU A 38 18.70 10.50 19.96
CA LEU A 38 18.02 11.30 18.94
C LEU A 38 18.57 10.94 17.55
N VAL A 39 17.84 10.15 16.77
CA VAL A 39 18.04 10.10 15.32
C VAL A 39 17.59 11.46 14.78
N ARG A 40 18.55 12.31 14.41
CA ARG A 40 18.26 13.58 13.74
C ARG A 40 17.67 13.27 12.36
N ILE A 41 16.36 13.35 12.24
CA ILE A 41 15.66 13.38 10.95
C ILE A 41 16.05 14.70 10.28
N LEU A 42 16.91 14.63 9.26
CA LEU A 42 17.26 15.79 8.44
C LEU A 42 16.12 16.07 7.45
N PRO A 43 15.76 17.35 7.22
CA PRO A 43 14.83 17.72 6.16
C PRO A 43 15.35 17.23 4.80
N LEU A 44 14.42 16.86 3.90
CA LEU A 44 14.68 16.37 2.52
C LEU A 44 15.72 17.21 1.74
N SER A 45 15.86 18.49 2.06
CA SER A 45 16.81 19.41 1.41
C SER A 45 18.29 19.25 1.82
N LYS A 46 18.64 18.32 2.73
CA LYS A 46 20.01 18.22 3.31
C LYS A 46 20.57 16.81 3.46
N GLN A 47 20.11 15.82 2.70
CA GLN A 47 20.75 14.50 2.70
C GLN A 47 21.90 14.40 1.66
N PRO A 48 23.06 13.80 2.02
CA PRO A 48 24.14 13.53 1.07
C PRO A 48 23.70 12.45 0.07
N GLN A 49 23.95 12.68 -1.23
CA GLN A 49 23.63 11.70 -2.26
C GLN A 49 24.55 10.47 -2.16
N PRO A 50 24.01 9.25 -2.25
CA PRO A 50 24.83 8.05 -2.35
C PRO A 50 25.60 8.05 -3.69
N VAL A 51 26.92 7.82 -3.61
CA VAL A 51 27.77 7.65 -4.78
C VAL A 51 27.61 6.22 -5.27
N THR A 52 26.65 5.98 -6.14
CA THR A 52 26.58 4.77 -6.98
C THR A 52 26.95 5.14 -8.41
N ASN A 53 27.54 4.20 -9.16
CA ASN A 53 27.74 4.28 -10.61
C ASN A 53 26.37 4.20 -11.33
N SER A 54 25.48 5.12 -11.00
CA SER A 54 24.20 5.32 -11.63
C SER A 54 24.42 6.12 -12.92
N LEU A 55 23.65 5.83 -13.96
CA LEU A 55 23.50 6.74 -15.08
C LEU A 55 23.10 8.10 -14.49
N ALA A 56 24.04 9.06 -14.53
CA ALA A 56 23.80 10.46 -14.25
C ALA A 56 22.95 11.02 -15.38
N VAL A 57 21.68 10.62 -15.42
CA VAL A 57 20.68 11.19 -16.31
C VAL A 57 20.26 12.49 -15.67
N ALA A 58 20.99 13.55 -15.98
CA ALA A 58 20.72 14.92 -15.55
C ALA A 58 19.30 15.32 -15.95
N HIS A 59 18.36 15.50 -15.00
CA HIS A 59 17.06 16.19 -15.13
C HIS A 59 16.34 16.18 -16.51
N THR A 60 16.48 15.13 -17.31
CA THR A 60 15.83 15.00 -18.62
C THR A 60 14.51 14.29 -18.43
N ALA A 61 13.52 14.65 -19.25
CA ALA A 61 12.24 13.95 -19.31
C ALA A 61 12.46 12.44 -19.42
N ILE A 62 11.70 11.66 -18.66
CA ILE A 62 11.75 10.19 -18.65
C ILE A 62 11.52 9.70 -20.09
N PRO A 63 12.47 8.97 -20.70
CA PRO A 63 12.33 8.44 -22.05
C PRO A 63 11.04 7.64 -22.22
N HIS A 64 10.32 7.88 -23.32
CA HIS A 64 9.06 7.21 -23.63
C HIS A 64 9.02 6.74 -25.08
N CYS A 65 8.44 5.57 -25.32
CA CYS A 65 8.11 5.11 -26.67
C CYS A 65 6.75 4.38 -26.74
N LYS A 66 6.07 4.45 -27.88
CA LYS A 66 4.71 3.88 -28.02
C LYS A 66 4.68 2.37 -28.27
N TYR A 67 5.83 1.70 -28.32
CA TYR A 67 5.90 0.28 -28.63
C TYR A 67 5.32 -0.57 -27.49
N THR A 68 4.63 -1.66 -27.83
CA THR A 68 4.05 -2.60 -26.87
C THR A 68 4.66 -3.99 -27.03
N ILE A 69 4.74 -4.74 -25.92
CA ILE A 69 5.14 -6.15 -25.91
C ILE A 69 3.90 -7.01 -25.66
N ASP A 70 3.51 -7.84 -26.62
CA ASP A 70 2.49 -8.87 -26.40
C ASP A 70 3.16 -10.17 -25.94
N LEU A 71 3.04 -10.48 -24.64
CA LEU A 71 3.59 -11.69 -24.03
C LEU A 71 2.90 -12.99 -24.45
N ARG A 72 1.71 -12.92 -25.08
CA ARG A 72 1.05 -14.09 -25.66
C ARG A 72 1.71 -14.51 -26.97
N ALA A 73 2.18 -13.52 -27.74
CA ALA A 73 2.83 -13.74 -29.03
C ALA A 73 4.34 -13.92 -28.90
N LEU A 74 5.00 -13.13 -28.05
CA LEU A 74 6.46 -13.08 -27.97
C LEU A 74 6.99 -13.95 -26.82
N LYS A 75 7.78 -14.98 -27.16
CA LYS A 75 8.43 -15.86 -26.19
C LYS A 75 9.92 -16.06 -26.51
N GLY A 76 10.69 -16.44 -25.50
CA GLY A 76 12.11 -16.79 -25.65
C GLY A 76 12.93 -15.74 -26.40
N LYS A 77 13.59 -16.15 -27.49
CA LYS A 77 14.47 -15.28 -28.29
C LYS A 77 13.75 -14.12 -28.97
N GLU A 78 12.47 -14.26 -29.30
CA GLU A 78 11.70 -13.19 -29.96
C GLU A 78 11.39 -12.08 -28.97
N LEU A 79 10.98 -12.44 -27.75
CA LEU A 79 10.82 -11.50 -26.64
C LEU A 79 12.15 -10.79 -26.34
N GLN A 80 13.25 -11.54 -26.27
CA GLN A 80 14.58 -10.97 -26.03
C GLN A 80 14.96 -9.91 -27.08
N ARG A 81 14.70 -10.18 -28.37
CA ARG A 81 14.95 -9.20 -29.44
C ARG A 81 14.05 -7.97 -29.35
N ALA A 82 12.77 -8.15 -29.02
CA ALA A 82 11.82 -7.05 -28.85
C ALA A 82 12.24 -6.13 -27.70
N VAL A 83 12.61 -6.70 -26.54
CA VAL A 83 13.12 -5.92 -25.40
C VAL A 83 14.46 -5.26 -25.74
N GLN A 84 15.36 -5.94 -26.44
CA GLN A 84 16.63 -5.34 -26.85
C GLN A 84 16.40 -4.12 -27.75
N LYS A 85 15.46 -4.18 -28.70
CA LYS A 85 15.09 -3.04 -29.55
C LYS A 85 14.52 -1.88 -28.73
N LEU A 86 13.69 -2.17 -27.73
CA LEU A 86 13.19 -1.18 -26.78
C LEU A 86 14.32 -0.48 -26.03
N VAL A 87 15.27 -1.24 -25.50
CA VAL A 87 16.43 -0.70 -24.80
C VAL A 87 17.28 0.19 -25.72
N THR A 88 17.55 -0.24 -26.96
CA THR A 88 18.25 0.60 -27.94
C THR A 88 17.53 1.90 -28.24
N THR A 89 16.19 1.90 -28.19
CA THR A 89 15.37 3.08 -28.48
C THR A 89 15.35 4.05 -27.31
N LEU A 90 15.18 3.54 -26.08
CA LEU A 90 15.03 4.35 -24.87
C LEU A 90 16.37 4.78 -24.27
N PHE A 91 17.41 3.96 -24.43
CA PHE A 91 18.74 4.12 -23.82
C PHE A 91 19.84 3.91 -24.87
N PRO A 92 19.88 4.74 -25.94
CA PRO A 92 20.84 4.58 -27.04
C PRO A 92 22.30 4.61 -26.56
N GLU A 93 22.60 5.32 -25.47
CA GLU A 93 23.92 5.39 -24.83
C GLU A 93 24.40 4.05 -24.25
N LEU A 94 23.48 3.15 -23.89
CA LEU A 94 23.83 1.82 -23.39
C LEU A 94 24.21 0.87 -24.52
N VAL A 95 23.78 1.19 -25.76
CA VAL A 95 23.86 0.28 -26.90
C VAL A 95 24.96 0.71 -27.87
N ALA A 96 26.19 0.32 -27.53
CA ALA A 96 27.31 0.29 -28.47
C ALA A 96 28.20 -0.96 -28.37
N THR A 97 28.30 -1.65 -27.23
CA THR A 97 29.30 -2.73 -27.06
C THR A 97 28.96 -3.83 -26.04
N HIS A 98 27.77 -3.80 -25.42
CA HIS A 98 27.51 -4.59 -24.22
C HIS A 98 26.68 -5.85 -24.46
N THR A 99 26.98 -6.92 -23.70
CA THR A 99 26.19 -8.16 -23.67
C THR A 99 24.79 -7.90 -23.12
N PHE A 100 23.76 -8.37 -23.81
CA PHE A 100 22.35 -8.24 -23.42
C PHE A 100 21.81 -9.56 -22.85
N ASN A 101 21.25 -9.53 -21.64
CA ASN A 101 20.57 -10.68 -21.04
C ASN A 101 19.21 -10.25 -20.46
N LEU A 102 18.19 -11.05 -20.76
CA LEU A 102 16.84 -10.92 -20.23
C LEU A 102 16.51 -12.16 -19.38
N THR A 103 16.23 -11.97 -18.10
CA THR A 103 15.87 -13.06 -17.18
C THR A 103 14.52 -12.78 -16.53
N ARG A 104 13.60 -13.76 -16.52
CA ARG A 104 12.30 -13.62 -15.87
C ARG A 104 12.45 -13.64 -14.35
N VAL A 105 11.75 -12.74 -13.66
CA VAL A 105 11.58 -12.79 -12.20
C VAL A 105 10.31 -13.57 -11.89
N SER A 106 10.43 -14.59 -11.04
CA SER A 106 9.31 -15.40 -10.53
C SER A 106 8.65 -14.71 -9.32
N GLY A 107 7.34 -14.90 -9.13
CA GLY A 107 6.62 -14.46 -7.93
C GLY A 107 5.83 -13.15 -8.04
N ALA A 108 5.90 -12.44 -9.17
CA ALA A 108 5.06 -11.27 -9.39
C ALA A 108 3.64 -11.68 -9.82
N MET A 109 2.63 -11.23 -9.06
CA MET A 109 1.23 -11.64 -9.18
C MET A 109 0.47 -10.87 -10.28
N THR A 110 0.66 -9.56 -10.38
CA THR A 110 -0.07 -8.66 -11.31
C THR A 110 0.72 -8.26 -12.55
N ASN A 111 2.05 -8.30 -12.47
CA ASN A 111 2.95 -7.78 -13.51
C ASN A 111 3.97 -8.81 -14.00
N ALA A 112 4.30 -8.75 -15.28
CA ALA A 112 5.36 -9.54 -15.86
C ALA A 112 6.73 -8.85 -15.66
N VAL A 113 7.51 -9.32 -14.68
CA VAL A 113 8.77 -8.68 -14.27
C VAL A 113 10.00 -9.41 -14.81
N TYR A 114 10.96 -8.68 -15.37
CA TYR A 114 12.21 -9.22 -15.90
C TYR A 114 13.42 -8.39 -15.43
N PHE A 115 14.55 -9.06 -15.19
CA PHE A 115 15.85 -8.41 -15.16
C PHE A 115 16.36 -8.17 -16.58
N VAL A 116 16.78 -6.94 -16.84
CA VAL A 116 17.44 -6.54 -18.09
C VAL A 116 18.86 -6.13 -17.75
N ASN A 117 19.82 -6.93 -18.21
CA ASN A 117 21.25 -6.68 -18.01
C ASN A 117 21.87 -6.23 -19.34
N VAL A 118 22.51 -5.06 -19.33
CA VAL A 118 23.25 -4.49 -20.46
C VAL A 118 24.64 -4.12 -19.98
N GLY A 119 25.60 -5.02 -20.19
CA GLY A 119 26.95 -4.86 -19.65
C GLY A 119 26.92 -4.89 -18.12
N SER A 120 27.39 -3.83 -17.46
CA SER A 120 27.31 -3.66 -16.00
C SER A 120 25.99 -3.08 -15.50
N TYR A 121 25.11 -2.62 -16.40
CA TYR A 121 23.84 -2.00 -16.02
C TYR A 121 22.76 -3.06 -15.85
N ARG A 122 22.10 -3.03 -14.69
CA ARG A 122 20.97 -3.91 -14.37
C ARG A 122 19.73 -3.07 -14.09
N MET A 123 18.63 -3.43 -14.74
CA MET A 123 17.34 -2.74 -14.64
C MET A 123 16.22 -3.75 -14.45
N LEU A 124 15.10 -3.28 -13.90
CA LEU A 124 13.84 -4.02 -13.86
C LEU A 124 12.96 -3.58 -15.02
N LEU A 125 12.43 -4.54 -15.76
CA LEU A 125 11.40 -4.35 -16.78
C LEU A 125 10.09 -4.90 -16.25
N ARG A 126 9.07 -4.04 -16.14
CA ARG A 126 7.69 -4.44 -15.83
C ARG A 126 6.84 -4.30 -17.09
N ILE A 127 6.20 -5.39 -17.49
CA ILE A 127 5.23 -5.43 -18.58
C ILE A 127 3.86 -5.68 -17.96
N TYR A 128 2.89 -4.82 -18.27
CA TYR A 128 1.54 -4.92 -17.73
C TYR A 128 0.78 -6.09 -18.38
N GLY A 129 0.10 -6.88 -17.56
CA GLY A 129 -0.81 -7.93 -18.02
C GLY A 129 -2.10 -7.37 -18.60
N ILE A 130 -2.80 -8.18 -19.41
CA ILE A 130 -4.15 -7.86 -19.89
C ILE A 130 -5.13 -8.25 -18.77
N GLY A 131 -6.04 -7.36 -18.37
CA GLY A 131 -7.11 -7.66 -17.40
C GLY A 131 -7.05 -6.90 -16.07
N CYS A 132 -5.98 -6.16 -15.77
CA CYS A 132 -5.89 -5.38 -14.52
C CYS A 132 -6.55 -3.99 -14.58
N GLU A 133 -7.11 -3.59 -15.73
CA GLU A 133 -7.70 -2.25 -15.95
C GLU A 133 -8.94 -2.00 -15.06
N GLN A 134 -9.62 -3.06 -14.62
CA GLN A 134 -10.74 -2.95 -13.69
C GLN A 134 -10.30 -2.64 -12.25
N ILE A 135 -9.03 -2.85 -11.90
CA ILE A 135 -8.53 -2.59 -10.54
C ILE A 135 -7.64 -1.35 -10.50
N LEU A 136 -6.79 -1.14 -11.51
CA LEU A 136 -5.67 -0.20 -11.42
C LEU A 136 -5.69 0.86 -12.52
N ASP A 137 -5.58 2.13 -12.12
CA ASP A 137 -5.39 3.27 -13.02
C ASP A 137 -3.89 3.45 -13.32
N ARG A 138 -3.46 2.95 -14.49
CA ARG A 138 -2.05 2.92 -14.88
C ARG A 138 -1.49 4.30 -15.22
N ASP A 139 -2.32 5.21 -15.74
CA ASP A 139 -1.87 6.56 -16.06
C ASP A 139 -1.63 7.35 -14.77
N LYS A 140 -2.49 7.15 -13.77
CA LYS A 140 -2.31 7.68 -12.41
C LYS A 140 -1.08 7.08 -11.73
N GLU A 141 -0.89 5.76 -11.79
CA GLU A 141 0.30 5.08 -11.25
C GLU A 141 1.58 5.66 -11.87
N LEU A 142 1.65 5.76 -13.20
CA LEU A 142 2.81 6.33 -13.91
C LEU A 142 3.06 7.80 -13.55
N SER A 143 2.00 8.60 -13.39
CA SER A 143 2.09 9.98 -12.92
C SER A 143 2.74 10.06 -11.54
N TRP A 144 2.32 9.20 -10.60
CA TRP A 144 2.91 9.14 -9.26
C TRP A 144 4.35 8.64 -9.28
N LEU A 145 4.65 7.55 -10.00
CA LEU A 145 6.01 7.03 -10.13
C LEU A 145 6.98 8.08 -10.72
N SER A 146 6.52 8.88 -11.68
CA SER A 146 7.31 9.99 -12.22
C SER A 146 7.63 11.05 -11.17
N ARG A 147 6.65 11.45 -10.35
CA ARG A 147 6.84 12.41 -9.24
C ARG A 147 7.76 11.84 -8.15
N LEU A 148 7.56 10.58 -7.77
CA LEU A 148 8.37 9.89 -6.76
C LEU A 148 9.83 9.76 -7.19
N SER A 149 10.07 9.42 -8.46
CA SER A 149 11.40 9.39 -9.06
C SER A 149 12.12 10.75 -8.97
N GLN A 150 11.39 11.86 -9.20
CA GLN A 150 11.95 13.22 -9.05
C GLN A 150 12.31 13.57 -7.61
N LEU A 151 11.56 13.03 -6.64
CA LEU A 151 11.82 13.20 -5.21
C LEU A 151 12.86 12.20 -4.65
N SER A 152 13.41 11.32 -5.48
CA SER A 152 14.29 10.21 -5.05
C SER A 152 13.64 9.29 -4.01
N ILE A 153 12.32 9.06 -4.15
CA ILE A 153 11.54 8.15 -3.31
C ILE A 153 11.24 6.90 -4.13
N GLY A 154 11.64 5.74 -3.60
CA GLY A 154 11.53 4.47 -4.32
C GLY A 154 12.57 4.33 -5.46
N PRO A 155 12.47 3.25 -6.25
CA PRO A 155 13.30 3.05 -7.42
C PRO A 155 13.06 4.14 -8.47
N ARG A 156 14.13 4.62 -9.11
CA ARG A 156 13.97 5.60 -10.21
C ARG A 156 13.25 4.98 -11.39
N LEU A 157 12.29 5.74 -11.94
CA LEU A 157 11.65 5.43 -13.21
C LEU A 157 12.60 5.81 -14.35
N LEU A 158 13.18 4.80 -15.01
CA LEU A 158 14.22 4.98 -16.04
C LEU A 158 13.63 5.23 -17.42
N GLY A 159 12.48 4.62 -17.74
CA GLY A 159 11.83 4.78 -19.03
C GLY A 159 10.46 4.13 -19.07
N THR A 160 9.61 4.53 -20.02
CA THR A 160 8.25 3.99 -20.19
C THR A 160 8.01 3.56 -21.62
N PHE A 161 7.10 2.61 -21.81
CA PHE A 161 6.63 2.21 -23.12
C PHE A 161 5.13 1.88 -23.10
N GLY A 162 4.55 1.57 -24.27
CA GLY A 162 3.09 1.51 -24.45
C GLY A 162 2.33 0.59 -23.50
N ASN A 163 2.98 -0.43 -22.92
CA ASN A 163 2.37 -1.30 -21.92
C ASN A 163 3.36 -1.73 -20.82
N GLY A 164 4.23 -0.83 -20.39
CA GLY A 164 5.14 -1.11 -19.29
C GLY A 164 6.18 -0.04 -19.03
N ARG A 165 7.17 -0.38 -18.19
CA ARG A 165 8.19 0.54 -17.71
C ARG A 165 9.50 -0.15 -17.35
N PHE A 166 10.57 0.65 -17.34
CA PHE A 166 11.88 0.31 -16.83
C PHE A 166 12.13 1.06 -15.53
N GLU A 167 12.54 0.33 -14.50
CA GLU A 167 12.86 0.84 -13.18
C GLU A 167 14.32 0.53 -12.83
N GLU A 168 14.88 1.37 -11.97
CA GLU A 168 16.13 1.06 -11.30
C GLU A 168 16.02 -0.25 -10.52
N TYR A 169 17.03 -1.10 -10.65
CA TYR A 169 17.15 -2.26 -9.79
C TYR A 169 17.86 -1.85 -8.50
N LEU A 170 17.22 -2.06 -7.36
CA LEU A 170 17.81 -1.90 -6.06
C LEU A 170 18.35 -3.25 -5.57
N GLU A 171 19.62 -3.29 -5.17
CA GLU A 171 20.17 -4.46 -4.48
C GLU A 171 19.62 -4.52 -3.05
N SER A 172 18.62 -5.36 -2.87
CA SER A 172 17.83 -5.40 -1.64
C SER A 172 17.23 -6.78 -1.37
N THR A 173 16.81 -6.98 -0.14
CA THR A 173 15.94 -8.08 0.30
C THR A 173 14.56 -7.54 0.68
N THR A 174 13.50 -8.22 0.27
CA THR A 174 12.14 -7.93 0.74
C THR A 174 12.02 -8.27 2.23
N LEU A 175 11.27 -7.46 2.98
CA LEU A 175 10.96 -7.78 4.37
C LEU A 175 10.10 -9.04 4.48
N THR A 176 10.16 -9.67 5.64
CA THR A 176 9.31 -10.78 6.04
C THR A 176 8.25 -10.30 7.03
N ARG A 177 7.30 -11.18 7.38
CA ARG A 177 6.34 -10.86 8.44
C ARG A 177 7.01 -10.55 9.79
N ASP A 178 8.12 -11.23 10.09
CA ASP A 178 8.80 -11.11 11.37
C ASP A 178 9.56 -9.78 11.46
N ASP A 179 10.05 -9.27 10.33
CA ASP A 179 10.68 -7.95 10.23
C ASP A 179 9.73 -6.83 10.67
N LEU A 180 8.41 -6.97 10.46
CA LEU A 180 7.44 -5.96 10.88
C LEU A 180 7.43 -5.78 12.40
N ARG A 181 7.64 -6.88 13.14
CA ARG A 181 7.63 -6.92 14.61
C ARG A 181 8.94 -6.43 15.23
N ASP A 182 10.04 -6.48 14.49
CA ASP A 182 11.33 -5.97 14.98
C ASP A 182 11.21 -4.47 15.33
N PRO A 183 11.45 -4.06 16.60
CA PRO A 183 11.24 -2.69 17.03
C PRO A 183 12.00 -1.65 16.21
N HIS A 184 13.22 -1.98 15.76
CA HIS A 184 14.06 -1.06 14.98
C HIS A 184 13.54 -0.91 13.54
N THR A 185 13.19 -2.02 12.90
CA THR A 185 12.60 -2.03 11.55
C THR A 185 11.24 -1.35 11.55
N SER A 186 10.38 -1.67 12.52
CA SER A 186 9.08 -1.03 12.73
C SER A 186 9.18 0.50 12.82
N ALA A 187 10.15 1.02 13.60
CA ALA A 187 10.40 2.46 13.70
C ALA A 187 10.92 3.08 12.38
N GLN A 188 11.71 2.34 11.60
CA GLN A 188 12.13 2.78 10.27
C GLN A 188 10.96 2.82 9.28
N ILE A 189 10.05 1.84 9.31
CA ILE A 189 8.85 1.85 8.48
C ILE A 189 8.00 3.08 8.81
N ALA A 190 7.78 3.36 10.10
CA ALA A 190 7.08 4.55 10.56
C ALA A 190 7.71 5.85 10.00
N SER A 191 9.04 5.95 10.06
CA SER A 191 9.78 7.10 9.52
C SER A 191 9.65 7.23 8.00
N ARG A 192 9.64 6.12 7.26
CA ARG A 192 9.45 6.13 5.80
C ARG A 192 8.02 6.46 5.39
N LEU A 193 7.02 5.98 6.13
CA LEU A 193 5.63 6.39 5.92
C LEU A 193 5.45 7.88 6.19
N TYR A 194 6.07 8.44 7.24
CA TYR A 194 6.01 9.88 7.50
C TYR A 194 6.58 10.68 6.31
N GLN A 195 7.75 10.29 5.81
CA GLN A 195 8.36 10.92 4.63
C GLN A 195 7.47 10.84 3.39
N LEU A 196 6.84 9.68 3.16
CA LEU A 196 5.91 9.49 2.06
C LEU A 196 4.67 10.38 2.21
N HIS A 197 4.09 10.42 3.40
CA HIS A 197 2.91 11.21 3.71
C HIS A 197 3.15 12.72 3.52
N SER A 198 4.35 13.22 3.82
CA SER A 198 4.76 14.61 3.60
C SER A 198 4.84 15.03 2.13
N ILE A 199 4.74 14.11 1.17
CA ILE A 199 4.67 14.46 -0.27
C ILE A 199 3.47 15.37 -0.56
N VAL A 200 2.41 15.27 0.25
CA VAL A 200 1.22 16.14 0.17
C VAL A 200 1.57 17.64 0.27
N ASP A 201 2.67 17.99 0.96
CA ASP A 201 3.10 19.38 1.09
C ASP A 201 3.69 19.93 -0.23
N THR A 202 4.23 19.04 -1.07
CA THR A 202 4.78 19.37 -2.39
C THR A 202 3.73 19.26 -3.48
N PHE A 203 2.90 18.22 -3.39
CA PHE A 203 1.79 17.97 -4.30
C PHE A 203 0.50 17.87 -3.46
N PRO A 204 -0.17 19.01 -3.19
CA PRO A 204 -1.42 19.00 -2.44
C PRO A 204 -2.58 18.45 -3.28
N PRO A 205 -3.60 17.84 -2.65
CA PRO A 205 -4.80 17.40 -3.33
C PRO A 205 -5.54 18.59 -3.93
N SER A 206 -6.24 18.35 -5.04
CA SER A 206 -7.15 19.33 -5.62
C SER A 206 -8.41 19.52 -4.75
N ASP A 207 -9.13 20.62 -4.91
CA ASP A 207 -10.37 20.88 -4.14
C ASP A 207 -11.45 19.80 -4.34
N ASN A 208 -11.43 19.11 -5.49
CA ASN A 208 -12.38 18.05 -5.83
C ASN A 208 -11.77 16.64 -5.67
N GLU A 209 -10.60 16.53 -5.04
CA GLU A 209 -9.94 15.25 -4.85
C GLU A 209 -10.78 14.33 -3.97
N THR A 210 -11.07 13.13 -4.47
CA THR A 210 -11.76 12.10 -3.68
C THR A 210 -10.73 11.15 -3.09
N LEU A 211 -10.93 10.72 -1.84
CA LEU A 211 -10.01 9.78 -1.19
C LEU A 211 -10.00 8.43 -1.90
N GLU A 212 -8.80 7.84 -2.10
CA GLU A 212 -8.64 6.56 -2.82
C GLU A 212 -9.54 5.46 -2.26
N VAL A 213 -9.60 5.35 -0.93
CA VAL A 213 -10.38 4.31 -0.24
C VAL A 213 -11.85 4.31 -0.67
N TRP A 214 -12.46 5.49 -0.80
CA TRP A 214 -13.88 5.60 -1.15
C TRP A 214 -14.12 5.38 -2.64
N GLN A 215 -13.21 5.86 -3.49
CA GLN A 215 -13.31 5.61 -4.93
C GLN A 215 -13.35 4.10 -5.24
N HIS A 216 -12.46 3.32 -4.61
CA HIS A 216 -12.37 1.88 -4.82
C HIS A 216 -13.53 1.13 -4.17
N ILE A 217 -13.89 1.46 -2.93
CA ILE A 217 -15.04 0.83 -2.25
C ILE A 217 -16.31 1.03 -3.06
N ASP A 218 -16.60 2.25 -3.51
CA ASP A 218 -17.82 2.54 -4.27
C ASP A 218 -17.80 1.84 -5.63
N LYS A 219 -16.66 1.85 -6.33
CA LYS A 219 -16.48 1.12 -7.59
C LYS A 219 -16.77 -0.37 -7.42
N TRP A 220 -16.09 -1.04 -6.48
CA TRP A 220 -16.20 -2.49 -6.32
C TRP A 220 -17.56 -2.91 -5.76
N TYR A 221 -18.13 -2.15 -4.82
CA TYR A 221 -19.47 -2.40 -4.32
C TYR A 221 -20.51 -2.37 -5.45
N ASN A 222 -20.44 -1.37 -6.34
CA ASN A 222 -21.38 -1.24 -7.47
C ASN A 222 -21.25 -2.37 -8.50
N SER A 223 -20.08 -3.00 -8.62
CA SER A 223 -19.86 -4.16 -9.50
C SER A 223 -20.27 -5.50 -8.88
N LEU A 224 -20.61 -5.56 -7.57
CA LEU A 224 -20.91 -6.82 -6.89
C LEU A 224 -22.07 -7.58 -7.53
N GLU A 225 -23.21 -6.94 -7.71
CA GLU A 225 -24.43 -7.59 -8.18
C GLU A 225 -24.37 -7.98 -9.66
N SER A 226 -23.85 -7.09 -10.51
CA SER A 226 -23.89 -7.24 -11.96
C SER A 226 -22.74 -8.04 -12.56
N GLU A 227 -21.56 -8.01 -11.93
CA GLU A 227 -20.34 -8.57 -12.51
C GLU A 227 -19.74 -9.69 -11.66
N ILE A 228 -19.66 -9.49 -10.33
CA ILE A 228 -18.88 -10.37 -9.45
C ILE A 228 -19.71 -11.56 -8.97
N PHE A 229 -20.89 -11.34 -8.38
CA PHE A 229 -21.74 -12.39 -7.83
C PHE A 229 -22.20 -13.43 -8.86
N PRO A 230 -22.52 -13.09 -10.12
CA PRO A 230 -22.84 -14.10 -11.13
C PRO A 230 -21.73 -15.13 -11.32
N ILE A 231 -20.46 -14.72 -11.18
CA ILE A 231 -19.30 -15.60 -11.29
C ILE A 231 -19.12 -16.39 -10.00
N LEU A 232 -19.12 -15.73 -8.84
CA LEU A 232 -18.90 -16.39 -7.55
C LEU A 232 -19.99 -17.42 -7.22
N ASN A 233 -21.24 -17.15 -7.62
CA ASN A 233 -22.37 -18.07 -7.39
C ASN A 233 -22.32 -19.34 -8.25
N MET A 234 -21.37 -19.46 -9.18
CA MET A 234 -21.13 -20.72 -9.90
C MET A 234 -20.56 -21.80 -8.97
N ASP A 235 -19.87 -21.41 -7.88
CA ASP A 235 -19.49 -22.31 -6.80
C ASP A 235 -20.63 -22.40 -5.77
N PRO A 236 -21.25 -23.58 -5.55
CA PRO A 236 -22.38 -23.71 -4.62
C PRO A 236 -22.01 -23.41 -3.15
N GLY A 237 -20.76 -23.63 -2.76
CA GLY A 237 -20.25 -23.32 -1.43
C GLY A 237 -20.17 -21.82 -1.21
N TRP A 238 -19.57 -21.10 -2.16
CA TRP A 238 -19.49 -19.64 -2.11
C TRP A 238 -20.86 -18.99 -2.20
N ALA A 239 -21.74 -19.48 -3.10
CA ALA A 239 -23.10 -18.97 -3.24
C ALA A 239 -23.86 -19.00 -1.91
N LYS A 240 -23.78 -20.13 -1.19
CA LYS A 240 -24.39 -20.29 0.11
C LYS A 240 -23.81 -19.34 1.16
N GLU A 241 -22.49 -19.16 1.17
CA GLU A 241 -21.84 -18.27 2.13
C GLU A 241 -22.15 -16.79 1.86
N ILE A 242 -22.20 -16.37 0.58
CA ILE A 242 -22.65 -15.03 0.17
C ILE A 242 -24.10 -14.81 0.63
N GLU A 243 -25.00 -15.74 0.35
CA GLU A 243 -26.42 -15.64 0.75
C GLU A 243 -26.57 -15.51 2.29
N GLN A 244 -25.75 -16.23 3.05
CA GLN A 244 -25.82 -16.25 4.51
C GLN A 244 -25.16 -15.05 5.18
N LYS A 245 -24.06 -14.54 4.63
CA LYS A 245 -23.22 -13.54 5.31
C LYS A 245 -23.25 -12.15 4.66
N LEU A 246 -23.63 -12.03 3.40
CA LEU A 246 -23.43 -10.81 2.62
C LEU A 246 -24.72 -10.33 1.94
N ASN A 247 -25.60 -9.70 2.73
CA ASN A 247 -26.76 -8.99 2.20
C ASN A 247 -26.33 -7.61 1.65
N LEU A 248 -26.51 -7.36 0.34
CA LEU A 248 -26.09 -6.11 -0.30
C LEU A 248 -26.76 -4.87 0.28
N ALA A 249 -28.06 -4.93 0.58
CA ALA A 249 -28.78 -3.79 1.13
C ALA A 249 -28.32 -3.44 2.56
N GLU A 250 -27.93 -4.45 3.35
CA GLU A 250 -27.29 -4.23 4.66
C GLU A 250 -25.87 -3.73 4.51
N LEU A 251 -25.07 -4.33 3.61
CA LEU A 251 -23.71 -3.89 3.33
C LEU A 251 -23.66 -2.42 2.90
N HIS A 252 -24.57 -1.97 2.04
CA HIS A 252 -24.68 -0.56 1.68
C HIS A 252 -24.92 0.34 2.90
N LYS A 253 -25.84 -0.05 3.79
CA LYS A 253 -26.12 0.71 5.03
C LYS A 253 -24.90 0.74 5.94
N ASP A 254 -24.14 -0.35 6.00
CA ASP A 254 -22.92 -0.48 6.79
C ASP A 254 -21.81 0.42 6.22
N ILE A 255 -21.62 0.43 4.89
CA ILE A 255 -20.68 1.32 4.19
C ILE A 255 -21.02 2.79 4.47
N GLU A 256 -22.28 3.18 4.32
CA GLU A 256 -22.71 4.56 4.57
C GLU A 256 -22.61 4.94 6.06
N SER A 257 -22.74 3.97 6.98
CA SER A 257 -22.51 4.19 8.41
C SER A 257 -21.03 4.37 8.72
N CYS A 258 -20.16 3.54 8.12
CA CYS A 258 -18.71 3.65 8.16
C CYS A 258 -18.24 5.04 7.69
N LYS A 259 -18.67 5.47 6.50
CA LYS A 259 -18.37 6.82 5.97
C LYS A 259 -18.82 7.92 6.93
N ARG A 260 -20.04 7.84 7.49
CA ARG A 260 -20.55 8.84 8.44
C ARG A 260 -19.76 8.91 9.74
N ILE A 261 -19.25 7.79 10.24
CA ILE A 261 -18.41 7.74 11.45
C ILE A 261 -17.05 8.37 11.14
N LEU A 262 -16.41 7.96 10.05
CA LEU A 262 -15.07 8.42 9.70
C LEU A 262 -15.03 9.90 9.29
N ASN A 263 -16.09 10.41 8.66
CA ASN A 263 -16.23 11.84 8.34
C ASN A 263 -16.37 12.75 9.58
N GLN A 264 -16.59 12.19 10.78
CA GLN A 264 -16.56 12.97 12.02
C GLN A 264 -15.14 13.16 12.55
N LEU A 265 -14.16 12.41 12.03
CA LEU A 265 -12.76 12.57 12.39
C LEU A 265 -12.14 13.69 11.56
N SER A 266 -11.38 14.53 12.25
CA SER A 266 -10.52 15.51 11.60
C SER A 266 -9.16 14.86 11.29
N THR A 267 -9.13 13.87 10.40
CA THR A 267 -7.90 13.20 10.00
C THR A 267 -7.20 13.94 8.87
N PRO A 268 -5.89 14.27 8.98
CA PRO A 268 -5.14 14.85 7.87
C PRO A 268 -5.09 13.92 6.66
N THR A 269 -5.43 14.46 5.49
CA THR A 269 -5.19 13.83 4.19
C THR A 269 -3.70 13.92 3.86
N VAL A 270 -3.12 12.81 3.41
CA VAL A 270 -1.71 12.67 3.04
C VAL A 270 -1.59 11.95 1.70
N PHE A 271 -0.39 11.90 1.13
CA PHE A 271 -0.09 10.97 0.05
C PHE A 271 0.22 9.59 0.65
N ALA A 272 -0.76 8.70 0.61
CA ALA A 272 -0.71 7.37 1.21
C ALA A 272 -0.23 6.32 0.19
N HIS A 273 0.45 5.29 0.69
CA HIS A 273 0.78 4.09 -0.07
C HIS A 273 -0.44 3.19 -0.28
N ASN A 274 -1.27 3.04 0.76
CA ASN A 274 -2.47 2.20 0.85
C ASN A 274 -2.23 0.68 0.84
N ASP A 275 -1.02 0.20 0.51
CA ASP A 275 -0.68 -1.22 0.52
C ASP A 275 0.71 -1.53 1.12
N THR A 276 0.95 -1.13 2.37
CA THR A 276 2.24 -1.30 3.07
C THR A 276 2.44 -2.68 3.70
N GLN A 277 2.13 -3.73 2.96
CA GLN A 277 2.48 -5.11 3.33
C GLN A 277 4.00 -5.34 3.21
N TYR A 278 4.54 -6.32 3.94
CA TYR A 278 6.00 -6.54 4.01
C TYR A 278 6.64 -6.83 2.64
N GLY A 279 5.86 -7.36 1.68
CA GLY A 279 6.28 -7.60 0.30
C GLY A 279 6.66 -6.32 -0.46
N ASN A 280 6.10 -5.20 -0.06
CA ASN A 280 6.27 -3.88 -0.68
C ASN A 280 7.31 -3.02 0.05
N ILE A 281 8.07 -3.60 0.98
CA ILE A 281 9.13 -2.93 1.71
C ILE A 281 10.43 -3.67 1.48
N LEU A 282 11.39 -2.98 0.87
CA LEU A 282 12.72 -3.49 0.58
C LEU A 282 13.71 -2.97 1.61
N ARG A 283 14.61 -3.83 2.07
CA ARG A 283 15.81 -3.46 2.83
C ARG A 283 17.00 -3.50 1.89
N THR A 284 17.65 -2.36 1.68
CA THR A 284 18.85 -2.27 0.85
C THR A 284 20.02 -3.02 1.49
N ASN A 285 20.80 -3.75 0.68
CA ASN A 285 21.88 -4.59 1.19
C ASN A 285 23.07 -3.77 1.71
N GLU A 286 23.34 -2.62 1.11
CA GLU A 286 24.49 -1.77 1.45
C GLU A 286 24.26 -0.92 2.71
N THR A 287 23.09 -0.27 2.80
CA THR A 287 22.83 0.72 3.87
C THR A 287 21.84 0.23 4.93
N ASN A 288 21.17 -0.92 4.71
CA ASN A 288 20.04 -1.42 5.50
C ASN A 288 18.85 -0.45 5.57
N GLU A 289 18.81 0.57 4.72
CA GLU A 289 17.69 1.49 4.63
C GLU A 289 16.49 0.82 3.98
N LEU A 290 15.31 1.19 4.49
CA LEU A 290 14.05 0.73 3.95
C LEU A 290 13.59 1.61 2.78
N VAL A 291 13.13 0.97 1.72
CA VAL A 291 12.55 1.58 0.53
C VAL A 291 11.17 0.97 0.29
N VAL A 292 10.16 1.82 0.22
CA VAL A 292 8.79 1.40 -0.12
C VAL A 292 8.64 1.36 -1.64
N ILE A 293 7.99 0.32 -2.15
CA ILE A 293 7.78 0.07 -3.58
C ILE A 293 6.33 -0.31 -3.86
N ASP A 294 5.96 -0.39 -5.14
CA ASP A 294 4.66 -0.85 -5.61
C ASP A 294 3.48 0.07 -5.24
N PHE A 295 3.53 1.29 -5.80
CA PHE A 295 2.58 2.37 -5.55
C PHE A 295 1.26 2.25 -6.34
N GLU A 296 0.81 1.02 -6.63
CA GLU A 296 -0.34 0.80 -7.52
C GLU A 296 -1.68 1.27 -6.91
N TYR A 297 -1.79 1.23 -5.58
CA TYR A 297 -2.93 1.77 -4.82
C TYR A 297 -2.66 3.17 -4.25
N ALA A 298 -1.50 3.77 -4.54
CA ALA A 298 -1.09 5.01 -3.90
C ALA A 298 -1.91 6.22 -4.37
N GLY A 299 -2.13 7.15 -3.46
CA GLY A 299 -2.88 8.36 -3.73
C GLY A 299 -3.31 9.06 -2.46
N TYR A 300 -4.22 10.04 -2.58
CA TYR A 300 -4.62 10.81 -1.41
C TYR A 300 -5.57 10.02 -0.52
N ASN A 301 -5.16 9.86 0.74
CA ASN A 301 -5.94 9.16 1.74
C ASN A 301 -5.61 9.69 3.14
N PRO A 302 -6.45 9.45 4.16
CA PRO A 302 -6.16 9.86 5.53
C PRO A 302 -4.99 9.05 6.10
N ARG A 303 -4.07 9.71 6.81
CA ARG A 303 -2.87 9.04 7.40
C ARG A 303 -3.24 7.87 8.30
N GLY A 304 -4.35 7.98 9.03
CA GLY A 304 -4.87 6.92 9.89
C GLY A 304 -5.26 5.66 9.12
N TYR A 305 -5.71 5.79 7.87
CA TYR A 305 -6.01 4.64 7.01
C TYR A 305 -4.74 3.88 6.63
N ASP A 306 -3.72 4.57 6.13
CA ASP A 306 -2.50 3.90 5.65
C ASP A 306 -1.76 3.19 6.79
N ILE A 307 -1.74 3.80 7.98
CA ILE A 307 -1.16 3.18 9.18
C ILE A 307 -2.04 2.03 9.70
N ALA A 308 -3.37 2.18 9.69
CA ALA A 308 -4.27 1.08 10.05
C ALA A 308 -4.12 -0.12 9.10
N ASN A 309 -3.94 0.15 7.81
CA ASN A 309 -3.61 -0.85 6.82
C ASN A 309 -2.31 -1.57 7.17
N HIS A 310 -1.23 -0.82 7.42
CA HIS A 310 0.04 -1.39 7.82
C HIS A 310 -0.08 -2.33 9.03
N PHE A 311 -0.83 -1.94 10.06
CA PHE A 311 -1.04 -2.80 11.23
C PHE A 311 -1.89 -4.04 10.93
N CYS A 312 -2.87 -3.94 10.04
CA CYS A 312 -3.64 -5.11 9.59
C CYS A 312 -2.75 -6.14 8.88
N GLU A 313 -1.71 -5.70 8.16
CA GLU A 313 -0.78 -6.59 7.47
C GLU A 313 0.09 -7.46 8.41
N TRP A 314 0.19 -7.11 9.70
CA TRP A 314 0.89 -7.95 10.68
C TRP A 314 0.16 -9.29 10.95
N MET A 315 -1.15 -9.32 10.68
CA MET A 315 -2.00 -10.49 10.87
C MET A 315 -1.87 -11.52 9.75
N TYR A 316 -1.07 -11.26 8.71
CA TYR A 316 -0.96 -12.12 7.54
C TYR A 316 0.46 -12.65 7.33
N ASN A 317 0.54 -13.88 6.81
CA ASN A 317 1.77 -14.51 6.35
C ASN A 317 1.59 -15.08 4.95
N TYR A 318 1.70 -14.23 3.94
CA TYR A 318 1.62 -14.61 2.52
C TYR A 318 2.69 -15.61 2.06
N HIS A 319 3.74 -15.86 2.87
CA HIS A 319 4.76 -16.89 2.58
C HIS A 319 4.61 -18.14 3.48
N GLY A 320 3.56 -18.21 4.30
CA GLY A 320 3.26 -19.37 5.15
C GLY A 320 2.41 -20.43 4.45
N ASP A 321 2.06 -21.47 5.21
CA ASP A 321 1.24 -22.59 4.70
C ASP A 321 -0.23 -22.19 4.44
N GLU A 322 -0.72 -21.15 5.14
CA GLU A 322 -2.10 -20.65 5.04
C GLU A 322 -2.10 -19.14 4.67
N PRO A 323 -1.67 -18.73 3.46
CA PRO A 323 -1.39 -17.33 3.12
C PRO A 323 -2.63 -16.41 3.14
N ALA A 324 -3.83 -16.98 2.99
CA ALA A 324 -5.11 -16.28 3.04
C ALA A 324 -5.71 -16.17 4.44
N LYS A 325 -5.12 -16.83 5.44
CA LYS A 325 -5.65 -16.89 6.80
C LYS A 325 -5.19 -15.69 7.62
N MET A 326 -6.15 -15.08 8.31
CA MET A 326 -5.90 -13.99 9.24
C MET A 326 -5.57 -14.56 10.63
N HIS A 327 -4.44 -14.12 11.19
CA HIS A 327 -4.02 -14.42 12.56
C HIS A 327 -4.28 -13.21 13.46
N LEU A 328 -5.46 -13.16 14.08
CA LEU A 328 -5.91 -12.02 14.89
C LEU A 328 -4.98 -11.74 16.09
N GLU A 329 -4.40 -12.80 16.64
CA GLU A 329 -3.40 -12.75 17.71
C GLU A 329 -2.13 -12.00 17.32
N ASP A 330 -1.84 -11.88 16.02
CA ASP A 330 -0.64 -11.24 15.50
C ASP A 330 -0.80 -9.74 15.26
N TYR A 331 -1.99 -9.16 15.48
CA TYR A 331 -2.18 -7.71 15.44
C TYR A 331 -1.24 -7.02 16.44
N PRO A 332 -0.61 -5.87 16.11
CA PRO A 332 0.33 -5.21 17.01
C PRO A 332 -0.34 -4.85 18.34
N THR A 333 0.34 -5.17 19.43
CA THR A 333 -0.08 -4.77 20.77
C THR A 333 -0.10 -3.25 20.90
N VAL A 334 -0.82 -2.71 21.90
CA VAL A 334 -0.85 -1.26 22.14
C VAL A 334 0.55 -0.68 22.34
N GLU A 335 1.47 -1.43 22.95
CA GLU A 335 2.86 -1.00 23.10
C GLU A 335 3.59 -0.91 21.75
N GLU A 336 3.41 -1.89 20.88
CA GLU A 336 4.00 -1.91 19.53
C GLU A 336 3.42 -0.80 18.65
N GLN A 337 2.09 -0.60 18.69
CA GLN A 337 1.43 0.51 18.02
C GLN A 337 1.96 1.86 18.51
N MET A 338 2.04 2.07 19.81
CA MET A 338 2.53 3.33 20.37
C MET A 338 3.99 3.59 20.03
N ARG A 339 4.84 2.56 19.99
CA ARG A 339 6.23 2.70 19.53
C ARG A 339 6.29 3.14 18.08
N PHE A 340 5.51 2.50 17.20
CA PHE A 340 5.42 2.88 15.79
C PHE A 340 4.91 4.31 15.62
N LEU A 341 3.78 4.65 16.26
CA LEU A 341 3.16 5.97 16.15
C LEU A 341 4.05 7.08 16.72
N THR A 342 4.82 6.80 17.78
CA THR A 342 5.80 7.74 18.33
C THR A 342 6.97 7.98 17.37
N ALA A 343 7.43 6.93 16.68
CA ALA A 343 8.45 7.05 15.64
C ALA A 343 7.94 7.78 14.39
N TYR A 344 6.64 7.65 14.08
CA TYR A 344 5.98 8.36 13.00
C TYR A 344 5.81 9.85 13.31
N ASP A 345 5.17 10.17 14.44
CA ASP A 345 4.91 11.54 14.90
C ASP A 345 4.73 11.54 16.43
N GLN A 346 5.82 11.78 17.13
CA GLN A 346 5.85 11.81 18.60
C GLN A 346 4.82 12.79 19.21
N GLN A 347 4.54 13.91 18.54
CA GLN A 347 3.65 14.93 19.08
C GLN A 347 2.19 14.49 19.03
N HIS A 348 1.79 13.78 17.98
CA HIS A 348 0.40 13.39 17.74
C HIS A 348 0.13 11.89 17.89
N ALA A 349 1.07 11.11 18.46
CA ALA A 349 0.98 9.65 18.56
C ALA A 349 -0.33 9.14 19.22
N VAL A 350 -0.85 9.84 20.23
CA VAL A 350 -2.12 9.46 20.89
C VAL A 350 -3.32 9.73 19.99
N GLU A 351 -3.34 10.86 19.29
CA GLU A 351 -4.42 11.20 18.34
C GLU A 351 -4.41 10.24 17.15
N LEU A 352 -3.22 9.91 16.64
CA LEU A 352 -3.02 8.91 15.59
C LEU A 352 -3.57 7.54 16.00
N LEU A 353 -3.42 7.13 17.25
CA LEU A 353 -3.98 5.86 17.72
C LEU A 353 -5.51 5.84 17.59
N GLU A 354 -6.17 6.96 17.91
CA GLU A 354 -7.63 7.11 17.75
C GLU A 354 -8.04 7.06 16.27
N GLU A 355 -7.28 7.74 15.39
CA GLU A 355 -7.49 7.70 13.95
C GLU A 355 -7.37 6.26 13.42
N VAL A 356 -6.27 5.59 13.74
CA VAL A 356 -5.95 4.22 13.28
C VAL A 356 -7.01 3.21 13.70
N GLU A 357 -7.41 3.22 14.97
CA GLU A 357 -8.41 2.27 15.48
C GLU A 357 -9.77 2.39 14.76
N LEU A 358 -10.14 3.61 14.35
CA LEU A 358 -11.38 3.82 13.59
C LEU A 358 -11.19 3.47 12.11
N TRP A 359 -10.11 3.92 11.47
CA TRP A 359 -9.87 3.65 10.05
C TRP A 359 -9.67 2.16 9.72
N LYS A 360 -9.35 1.32 10.71
CA LYS A 360 -9.30 -0.14 10.61
C LYS A 360 -10.56 -0.75 9.99
N MET A 361 -11.74 -0.21 10.28
CA MET A 361 -13.00 -0.72 9.70
C MET A 361 -13.02 -0.55 8.17
N ALA A 362 -12.61 0.60 7.66
CA ALA A 362 -12.55 0.85 6.22
C ALA A 362 -11.47 0.01 5.53
N CYS A 363 -10.34 -0.22 6.20
CA CYS A 363 -9.28 -1.13 5.73
C CYS A 363 -9.80 -2.57 5.53
N HIS A 364 -10.57 -3.09 6.50
CA HIS A 364 -11.17 -4.41 6.33
C HIS A 364 -12.20 -4.45 5.20
N LEU A 365 -13.06 -3.44 5.10
CA LEU A 365 -14.04 -3.34 4.01
C LEU A 365 -13.38 -3.27 2.63
N PHE A 366 -12.36 -2.42 2.46
CA PHE A 366 -11.63 -2.24 1.20
C PHE A 366 -11.08 -3.57 0.69
N TRP A 367 -10.31 -4.26 1.54
CA TRP A 367 -9.68 -5.52 1.17
C TRP A 367 -10.66 -6.70 1.11
N GLY A 368 -11.80 -6.64 1.82
CA GLY A 368 -12.89 -7.59 1.66
C GLY A 368 -13.55 -7.51 0.28
N LEU A 369 -13.85 -6.29 -0.19
CA LEU A 369 -14.36 -6.06 -1.54
C LEU A 369 -13.33 -6.46 -2.60
N TRP A 370 -12.07 -6.05 -2.43
CA TRP A 370 -10.98 -6.46 -3.31
C TRP A 370 -10.85 -7.98 -3.41
N GLY A 371 -10.96 -8.70 -2.28
CA GLY A 371 -10.90 -10.16 -2.26
C GLY A 371 -12.02 -10.81 -3.08
N LEU A 372 -13.24 -10.27 -3.04
CA LEU A 372 -14.35 -10.77 -3.88
C LEU A 372 -14.11 -10.51 -5.37
N VAL A 373 -13.62 -9.32 -5.71
CA VAL A 373 -13.22 -8.98 -7.09
C VAL A 373 -12.19 -10.00 -7.57
N GLN A 374 -11.13 -10.22 -6.80
CA GLN A 374 -10.07 -11.16 -7.16
C GLN A 374 -10.55 -12.62 -7.23
N ALA A 375 -11.43 -13.06 -6.33
CA ALA A 375 -12.01 -14.40 -6.37
C ALA A 375 -12.77 -14.68 -7.69
N SER A 376 -13.30 -13.64 -8.34
CA SER A 376 -14.02 -13.76 -9.61
C SER A 376 -13.14 -13.80 -10.86
N GLN A 377 -11.87 -13.40 -10.79
CA GLN A 377 -11.05 -13.18 -11.99
C GLN A 377 -9.58 -13.57 -11.88
N SER A 378 -9.03 -13.73 -10.68
CA SER A 378 -7.61 -14.00 -10.47
C SER A 378 -7.24 -15.42 -10.87
N GLU A 379 -6.16 -15.57 -11.62
CA GLU A 379 -5.56 -16.88 -11.96
C GLU A 379 -4.54 -17.37 -10.92
N ILE A 380 -4.23 -16.56 -9.91
CA ILE A 380 -3.28 -16.89 -8.84
C ILE A 380 -3.93 -17.83 -7.83
N GLU A 381 -3.21 -18.89 -7.46
CA GLU A 381 -3.61 -19.83 -6.40
C GLU A 381 -3.50 -19.15 -5.02
N PHE A 382 -4.61 -18.54 -4.60
CA PHE A 382 -4.80 -17.93 -3.29
C PHE A 382 -6.30 -18.00 -2.96
N ASP A 383 -6.66 -18.29 -1.72
CA ASP A 383 -8.07 -18.35 -1.30
C ASP A 383 -8.64 -16.94 -1.09
N TYR A 384 -8.89 -16.24 -2.20
CA TYR A 384 -9.42 -14.88 -2.21
C TYR A 384 -10.80 -14.77 -1.57
N PHE A 385 -11.65 -15.79 -1.74
CA PHE A 385 -12.99 -15.80 -1.17
C PHE A 385 -12.94 -15.95 0.35
N GLY A 386 -12.18 -16.93 0.86
CA GLY A 386 -11.96 -17.11 2.30
C GLY A 386 -11.27 -15.89 2.95
N TYR A 387 -10.31 -15.28 2.26
CA TYR A 387 -9.72 -14.01 2.66
C TYR A 387 -10.78 -12.90 2.78
N ALA A 388 -11.60 -12.72 1.74
CA ALA A 388 -12.65 -11.70 1.72
C ALA A 388 -13.64 -11.85 2.86
N MET A 389 -14.11 -13.07 3.13
CA MET A 389 -15.07 -13.33 4.19
C MET A 389 -14.52 -12.99 5.57
N GLN A 390 -13.25 -13.34 5.86
CA GLN A 390 -12.59 -12.96 7.12
C GLN A 390 -12.49 -11.44 7.27
N ARG A 391 -12.20 -10.71 6.18
CA ARG A 391 -12.15 -9.24 6.19
C ARG A 391 -13.55 -8.64 6.43
N PHE A 392 -14.61 -9.16 5.82
CA PHE A 392 -15.98 -8.69 6.08
C PHE A 392 -16.43 -8.94 7.52
N ASP A 393 -16.09 -10.10 8.09
CA ASP A 393 -16.38 -10.41 9.50
C ASP A 393 -15.70 -9.38 10.42
N MET A 394 -14.44 -9.01 10.14
CA MET A 394 -13.74 -7.98 10.89
C MET A 394 -14.32 -6.57 10.66
N PHE A 395 -14.69 -6.23 9.43
CA PHE A 395 -15.37 -4.96 9.15
C PHE A 395 -16.65 -4.82 9.98
N LYS A 396 -17.51 -5.83 10.00
CA LYS A 396 -18.75 -5.83 10.79
C LYS A 396 -18.47 -5.73 12.29
N GLN A 397 -17.47 -6.44 12.79
CA GLN A 397 -17.07 -6.36 14.20
C GLN A 397 -16.56 -4.96 14.58
N GLU A 398 -15.69 -4.35 13.77
CA GLU A 398 -15.20 -3.00 14.04
C GLU A 398 -16.30 -1.95 13.90
N LEU A 399 -17.18 -2.09 12.92
CA LEU A 399 -18.30 -1.19 12.75
C LEU A 399 -19.28 -1.28 13.93
N ALA A 400 -19.61 -2.48 14.40
CA ALA A 400 -20.50 -2.70 15.54
C ALA A 400 -19.97 -2.10 16.87
N LYS A 401 -18.65 -1.98 17.03
CA LYS A 401 -18.06 -1.26 18.20
C LYS A 401 -18.35 0.24 18.16
N ASN A 402 -18.69 0.78 16.99
CA ASN A 402 -18.81 2.21 16.72
C ASN A 402 -20.22 2.66 16.32
N ILE A 403 -21.12 1.73 15.99
CA ILE A 403 -22.55 1.98 15.76
C ILE A 403 -23.31 1.89 17.09
N LEU A 404 -24.17 2.88 17.35
CA LEU A 404 -25.18 2.89 18.42
C LEU A 404 -26.57 2.84 17.82
#